data_AF-A0A160P1W0-F1
#
_entry.id   AF-A0A160P1W0-F1
#
_cell.length_a   1.000
_cell.length_b   1.000
_cell.length_c   1.000
_cell.angle_alpha   90.00
_cell.angle_beta   90.00
_cell.angle_gamma   90.00
#
_symmetry.space_group_name_H-M   'P 1'
#
loop_
_entity.id
_entity.type
_entity.pdbx_description
1 polymer ?
#
loop_
_entity_poly.entity_id
_entity_poly.type
_entity_poly.pdbx_seq_one_letter_code
_entity_poly.pdbx_strand_id
1 'polypeptide(L)'
;MAERPETTAGDGVAERPETTAGRGVAERPETDAAPSGPPASERVMRDLALWAASLVRQFPELAEELAPGRRGPAPAVSTAPRPGQDELIRAERREALLLEQRHGLVVPGHGAAPIRLHVSDAIRDITDGVVELEEAVCARLGRPRPRRAAVVERLRRIVGLRDAVAAHPVLARHVRDEIRRMARRCARTLGDAETIVRVAGRCPWCDSVSLRAFPDRRAVLCVNPACLCTDAACGCQDDPVYRHLWPEERWAELADASGARTDEIEAAMDDTKETSC
;
A
#
# COMPACT_ATOMS: atom_id res chain seq x y z
N MET A 1 -64.19 -17.16 16.18
CA MET A 1 -65.07 -18.25 16.66
C MET A 1 -64.83 -19.46 15.78
N ALA A 2 -64.71 -20.64 16.40
CA ALA A 2 -64.51 -21.99 15.83
C ALA A 2 -63.11 -22.27 15.26
N GLU A 3 -62.42 -23.38 15.50
CA GLU A 3 -62.42 -24.45 16.52
C GLU A 3 -61.18 -25.31 16.18
N ARG A 4 -60.47 -25.84 17.18
CA ARG A 4 -59.47 -26.93 16.98
C ARG A 4 -60.23 -28.25 16.72
N PRO A 5 -59.57 -29.29 16.17
CA PRO A 5 -59.10 -30.30 17.12
C PRO A 5 -57.75 -30.98 16.79
N GLU A 6 -57.19 -31.52 17.88
CA GLU A 6 -56.05 -32.41 18.02
C GLU A 6 -56.43 -33.88 17.69
N THR A 7 -55.45 -34.70 17.30
CA THR A 7 -55.36 -36.16 17.58
C THR A 7 -53.94 -36.64 17.16
N THR A 8 -53.00 -36.86 18.08
CA THR A 8 -52.66 -38.07 18.88
C THR A 8 -52.03 -39.28 18.16
N ALA A 9 -50.81 -39.58 18.62
CA ALA A 9 -50.27 -40.87 19.08
C ALA A 9 -49.96 -42.00 18.08
N GLY A 10 -48.79 -42.63 18.30
CA GLY A 10 -48.47 -43.96 17.79
C GLY A 10 -46.99 -44.35 17.90
N ASP A 11 -46.60 -44.85 19.06
CA ASP A 11 -45.33 -45.56 19.35
C ASP A 11 -45.07 -46.76 18.41
N GLY A 12 -43.81 -47.14 18.27
CA GLY A 12 -43.43 -48.40 17.60
C GLY A 12 -41.93 -48.69 17.58
N VAL A 13 -41.41 -49.15 18.72
CA VAL A 13 -40.11 -49.84 18.87
C VAL A 13 -40.16 -51.21 18.17
N ALA A 14 -39.10 -51.60 17.44
CA ALA A 14 -38.34 -52.85 17.65
C ALA A 14 -37.55 -53.32 16.41
N GLU A 15 -36.26 -53.53 16.68
CA GLU A 15 -35.43 -54.67 16.27
C GLU A 15 -34.88 -54.83 14.83
N ARG A 16 -33.58 -55.14 14.84
CA ARG A 16 -32.67 -55.48 13.73
C ARG A 16 -32.93 -56.93 13.29
N PRO A 17 -32.37 -57.35 12.13
CA PRO A 17 -31.14 -58.13 12.25
C PRO A 17 -30.08 -57.82 11.20
N GLU A 18 -28.88 -58.29 11.54
CA GLU A 18 -27.62 -58.24 10.80
C GLU A 18 -27.69 -58.93 9.43
N THR A 19 -26.95 -58.43 8.45
CA THR A 19 -26.29 -59.32 7.49
C THR A 19 -25.02 -58.71 6.90
N THR A 20 -24.01 -59.56 6.90
CA THR A 20 -22.60 -59.38 6.55
C THR A 20 -22.36 -59.39 5.04
N ALA A 21 -21.63 -58.41 4.52
CA ALA A 21 -20.76 -58.50 3.33
C ALA A 21 -20.00 -57.15 3.25
N GLY A 22 -18.69 -57.05 3.37
CA GLY A 22 -17.68 -57.87 2.71
C GLY A 22 -17.27 -57.24 1.38
N ARG A 23 -16.65 -56.05 1.41
CA ARG A 23 -15.86 -55.53 0.28
C ARG A 23 -14.83 -54.50 0.76
N GLY A 24 -13.59 -54.94 0.93
CA GLY A 24 -12.45 -54.03 1.06
C GLY A 24 -12.08 -53.47 -0.31
N VAL A 25 -11.84 -52.15 -0.39
CA VAL A 25 -10.93 -51.50 -1.33
C VAL A 25 -10.49 -50.16 -0.72
N ALA A 26 -9.17 -50.02 -0.57
CA ALA A 26 -8.36 -48.80 -0.45
C ALA A 26 -8.57 -47.90 0.79
N GLU A 27 -7.71 -48.11 1.79
CA GLU A 27 -7.15 -47.01 2.59
C GLU A 27 -6.62 -45.94 1.64
N ARG A 28 -7.27 -44.77 1.64
CA ARG A 28 -6.73 -43.57 1.00
C ARG A 28 -5.57 -43.09 1.88
N PRO A 29 -4.39 -42.83 1.31
CA PRO A 29 -3.30 -42.24 2.08
C PRO A 29 -3.73 -40.83 2.50
N GLU A 30 -3.59 -40.54 3.79
CA GLU A 30 -3.57 -39.19 4.35
C GLU A 30 -2.40 -38.42 3.74
N THR A 31 -2.66 -37.76 2.62
CA THR A 31 -1.78 -36.71 2.12
C THR A 31 -2.63 -35.60 1.54
N ASP A 32 -2.94 -34.63 2.39
CA ASP A 32 -3.10 -33.23 1.97
C ASP A 32 -2.85 -32.36 3.22
N ALA A 33 -1.59 -32.37 3.67
CA ALA A 33 -1.04 -31.22 4.34
C ALA A 33 -0.98 -30.10 3.29
N ALA A 34 -2.05 -29.32 3.20
CA ALA A 34 -2.05 -28.05 2.49
C ALA A 34 -0.79 -27.26 2.92
N PRO A 35 -0.09 -26.57 2.01
CA PRO A 35 1.04 -25.74 2.40
C PRO A 35 0.51 -24.68 3.36
N SER A 36 0.72 -24.90 4.66
CA SER A 36 0.42 -23.92 5.69
C SER A 36 1.36 -22.75 5.42
N GLY A 37 0.85 -21.75 4.72
CA GLY A 37 1.58 -20.53 4.44
C GLY A 37 2.12 -19.93 5.74
N PRO A 38 3.13 -19.05 5.64
CA PRO A 38 3.75 -18.45 6.82
C PRO A 38 2.68 -17.81 7.72
N PRO A 39 2.78 -17.96 9.06
CA PRO A 39 1.81 -17.39 9.99
C PRO A 39 1.67 -15.89 9.76
N ALA A 40 0.50 -15.33 10.05
CA ALA A 40 0.19 -13.93 9.77
C ALA A 40 1.24 -12.94 10.32
N SER A 41 1.88 -13.26 11.45
CA SER A 41 3.00 -12.50 12.01
C SER A 41 4.23 -12.49 11.08
N GLU A 42 4.61 -13.63 10.51
CA GLU A 42 5.75 -13.73 9.59
C GLU A 42 5.50 -12.93 8.30
N ARG A 43 4.27 -12.96 7.76
CA ARG A 43 3.88 -12.11 6.62
C ARG A 43 4.02 -10.63 6.94
N VAL A 44 3.53 -10.19 8.10
CA VAL A 44 3.66 -8.81 8.57
C VAL A 44 5.12 -8.39 8.70
N MET A 45 5.99 -9.26 9.23
CA MET A 45 7.41 -8.95 9.37
C MET A 45 8.16 -8.92 8.03
N ARG A 46 7.78 -9.78 7.08
CA ARG A 46 8.28 -9.77 5.70
C ARG A 46 7.90 -8.47 5.00
N ASP A 47 6.63 -8.07 5.09
CA ASP A 47 6.13 -6.79 4.57
C ASP A 47 6.86 -5.61 5.19
N LEU A 48 7.03 -5.59 6.51
CA LEU A 48 7.75 -4.54 7.22
C LEU A 48 9.19 -4.40 6.68
N ALA A 49 9.92 -5.50 6.53
CA ALA A 49 11.29 -5.48 6.02
C ALA A 49 11.35 -4.98 4.57
N LEU A 50 10.39 -5.39 3.73
CA LEU A 50 10.29 -4.95 2.34
C LEU A 50 10.03 -3.44 2.24
N TRP A 51 9.03 -2.93 2.97
CA TRP A 51 8.70 -1.51 2.95
C TRP A 51 9.80 -0.64 3.55
N ALA A 52 10.46 -1.11 4.62
CA ALA A 52 11.61 -0.42 5.19
C ALA A 52 12.77 -0.36 4.20
N ALA A 53 13.05 -1.46 3.48
CA ALA A 53 14.10 -1.48 2.46
C ALA A 53 13.78 -0.54 1.29
N SER A 54 12.52 -0.49 0.84
CA SER A 54 12.07 0.48 -0.17
C SER A 54 12.29 1.92 0.30
N LEU A 55 11.83 2.28 1.50
CA LEU A 55 11.99 3.63 2.03
C LEU A 55 13.46 4.01 2.25
N VAL A 56 14.31 3.08 2.69
CA VAL A 56 15.75 3.30 2.83
C VAL A 56 16.43 3.62 1.50
N ARG A 57 15.96 3.02 0.39
CA ARG A 57 16.47 3.31 -0.96
C ARG A 57 15.95 4.65 -1.50
N GLN A 58 14.64 4.88 -1.39
CA GLN A 58 13.97 6.03 -2.00
C GLN A 58 14.21 7.35 -1.26
N PHE A 59 14.38 7.33 0.07
CA PHE A 59 14.49 8.57 0.85
C PHE A 59 15.72 9.42 0.47
N PRO A 60 16.93 8.84 0.27
CA PRO A 60 18.06 9.58 -0.28
C PRO A 60 17.77 10.22 -1.65
N GLU A 61 17.12 9.50 -2.56
CA GLU A 61 16.74 10.02 -3.88
C GLU A 61 15.78 11.22 -3.75
N LEU A 62 14.84 11.14 -2.81
CA LEU A 62 13.92 12.24 -2.51
C LEU A 62 14.68 13.47 -1.97
N ALA A 63 15.70 13.27 -1.15
CA ALA A 63 16.56 14.35 -0.65
C ALA A 63 17.40 14.99 -1.77
N GLU A 64 17.87 14.19 -2.74
CA GLU A 64 18.59 14.68 -3.92
C GLU A 64 17.73 15.55 -4.84
N GLU A 65 16.41 15.37 -4.86
CA GLU A 65 15.50 16.25 -5.62
C GLU A 65 15.45 17.69 -5.07
N LEU A 66 15.92 17.92 -3.84
CA LEU A 66 16.15 19.27 -3.29
C LEU A 66 17.56 19.81 -3.57
N ALA A 67 18.48 19.01 -4.10
CA ALA A 67 19.83 19.44 -4.40
C ALA A 67 19.82 20.46 -5.57
N PRO A 68 20.45 21.64 -5.41
CA PRO A 68 20.51 22.62 -6.48
C PRO A 68 21.14 22.02 -7.76
N GLY A 69 20.37 21.96 -8.85
CA GLY A 69 20.88 21.61 -10.19
C GLY A 69 20.29 20.36 -10.85
N ARG A 70 19.47 19.54 -10.16
CA ARG A 70 18.79 18.40 -10.80
C ARG A 70 17.53 18.88 -11.52
N ARG A 71 17.46 18.72 -12.85
CA ARG A 71 16.21 18.81 -13.61
C ARG A 71 15.53 17.44 -13.54
N GLY A 72 14.56 17.27 -12.64
CA GLY A 72 13.63 16.14 -12.73
C GLY A 72 12.83 16.21 -14.05
N PRO A 73 12.10 15.13 -14.42
CA PRO A 73 11.25 15.17 -15.61
C PRO A 73 10.25 16.32 -15.46
N ALA A 74 10.45 17.37 -16.24
CA ALA A 74 9.51 18.47 -16.29
C ALA A 74 8.18 17.92 -16.82
N PRO A 75 7.01 18.37 -16.32
CA PRO A 75 5.79 18.25 -17.11
C PRO A 75 6.09 18.83 -18.50
N ALA A 76 5.63 18.18 -19.57
CA ALA A 76 5.98 18.53 -20.95
C ALA A 76 5.63 19.99 -21.27
N VAL A 77 6.54 20.92 -20.94
CA VAL A 77 6.49 22.31 -21.37
C VAL A 77 7.32 22.38 -22.63
N SER A 78 6.63 22.67 -23.74
CA SER A 78 7.18 22.80 -25.09
C SER A 78 8.55 23.51 -25.11
N THR A 79 9.57 22.82 -25.59
CA THR A 79 10.96 23.27 -25.75
C THR A 79 11.19 24.12 -27.00
N ALA A 80 10.17 24.85 -27.47
CA ALA A 80 10.37 25.82 -28.54
C ALA A 80 11.10 27.06 -27.96
N PRO A 81 12.28 27.46 -28.51
CA PRO A 81 12.95 28.69 -28.09
C PRO A 81 11.99 29.86 -28.25
N ARG A 82 11.65 30.53 -27.15
CA ARG A 82 10.79 31.72 -27.22
C ARG A 82 11.65 32.90 -27.67
N PRO A 83 11.35 33.55 -28.82
CA PRO A 83 12.04 34.78 -29.19
C PRO A 83 11.86 35.82 -28.08
N GLY A 84 12.97 36.46 -27.65
CA GLY A 84 12.99 37.43 -26.54
C GLY A 84 13.51 36.90 -25.20
N GLN A 85 13.77 35.58 -25.09
CA GLN A 85 14.29 34.98 -23.85
C GLN A 85 15.65 35.55 -23.42
N ASP A 86 16.54 35.85 -24.37
CA ASP A 86 17.84 36.46 -24.07
C ASP A 86 17.71 37.90 -23.55
N GLU A 87 16.70 38.63 -23.99
CA GLU A 87 16.47 40.01 -23.56
C GLU A 87 15.90 40.06 -22.14
N LEU A 88 15.02 39.11 -21.80
CA LEU A 88 14.55 38.86 -20.44
C LEU A 88 15.70 38.47 -19.51
N ILE A 89 16.58 37.54 -19.91
CA ILE A 89 17.75 37.14 -19.12
C ILE A 89 18.69 38.32 -18.87
N ARG A 90 18.88 39.21 -19.87
CA ARG A 90 19.70 40.43 -19.70
C ARG A 90 19.04 41.44 -18.77
N ALA A 91 17.72 41.60 -18.83
CA ALA A 91 16.98 42.48 -17.93
C ALA A 91 17.05 41.99 -16.48
N GLU A 92 16.87 40.69 -16.28
CA GLU A 92 16.94 40.01 -15.00
C GLU A 92 18.31 40.14 -14.33
N ARG A 93 19.40 39.93 -15.09
CA ARG A 93 20.77 40.12 -14.58
C ARG A 93 21.02 41.55 -14.11
N ARG A 94 20.44 42.56 -14.79
CA ARG A 94 20.55 43.96 -14.36
C ARG A 94 19.79 44.21 -13.07
N GLU A 95 18.60 43.64 -12.93
CA GLU A 95 17.77 43.79 -11.72
C GLU A 95 18.40 43.10 -10.49
N ALA A 96 18.94 41.88 -10.67
CA ALA A 96 19.64 41.16 -9.61
C ALA A 96 20.87 41.93 -9.09
N LEU A 97 21.66 42.53 -9.99
CA LEU A 97 22.81 43.36 -9.62
C LEU A 97 22.39 44.62 -8.85
N LEU A 98 21.27 45.25 -9.21
CA LEU A 98 20.76 46.43 -8.50
C LEU A 98 20.24 46.07 -7.11
N LEU A 99 19.61 44.91 -6.95
CA LEU A 99 19.14 44.40 -5.65
C LEU A 99 20.30 43.99 -4.74
N GLU A 100 21.34 43.37 -5.30
CA GLU A 100 22.57 43.06 -4.58
C GLU A 100 23.28 44.35 -4.09
N GLN A 101 23.43 45.35 -4.96
CA GLN A 101 24.08 46.62 -4.59
C GLN A 101 23.30 47.40 -3.54
N ARG A 102 21.96 47.37 -3.58
CA ARG A 102 21.10 48.14 -2.66
C ARG A 102 20.86 47.45 -1.32
N HIS A 103 20.81 46.12 -1.30
CA HIS A 103 20.32 45.37 -0.14
C HIS A 103 21.29 44.27 0.32
N GLY A 104 22.39 44.04 -0.39
CA GLY A 104 23.34 42.95 -0.09
C GLY A 104 22.75 41.55 -0.31
N LEU A 105 21.64 41.44 -1.05
CA LEU A 105 20.93 40.19 -1.27
C LEU A 105 21.15 39.71 -2.71
N VAL A 106 21.72 38.51 -2.86
CA VAL A 106 21.75 37.81 -4.15
C VAL A 106 20.38 37.22 -4.40
N VAL A 107 19.63 37.79 -5.33
CA VAL A 107 18.31 37.29 -5.72
C VAL A 107 18.52 36.08 -6.65
N PRO A 108 18.02 34.89 -6.31
CA PRO A 108 18.00 33.78 -7.26
C PRO A 108 17.19 34.23 -8.47
N GLY A 109 17.81 34.20 -9.64
CA GLY A 109 17.10 34.49 -10.88
C GLY A 109 15.86 33.60 -11.05
N HIS A 110 14.94 33.99 -11.92
CA HIS A 110 13.82 33.19 -12.42
C HIS A 110 14.27 31.84 -13.03
N GLY A 111 15.57 31.64 -13.22
CA GLY A 111 16.21 30.37 -13.59
C GLY A 111 16.62 29.45 -12.43
N ALA A 112 16.48 29.86 -11.17
CA ALA A 112 16.52 28.91 -10.05
C ALA A 112 15.28 28.02 -10.20
N ALA A 113 15.48 26.73 -10.48
CA ALA A 113 14.39 25.78 -10.59
C ALA A 113 13.45 25.96 -9.38
N PRO A 114 12.12 26.10 -9.58
CA PRO A 114 11.19 26.33 -8.49
C PRO A 114 11.46 25.34 -7.36
N ILE A 115 11.66 25.82 -6.12
CA ILE A 115 11.78 24.94 -4.96
C ILE A 115 10.56 24.03 -4.98
N ARG A 116 10.80 22.71 -5.08
CA ARG A 116 9.74 21.72 -5.16
C ARG A 116 9.11 21.58 -3.77
N LEU A 117 8.23 22.51 -3.40
CA LEU A 117 7.62 22.58 -2.06
C LEU A 117 6.97 21.24 -1.65
N HIS A 118 6.31 20.55 -2.58
CA HIS A 118 5.76 19.21 -2.35
C HIS A 118 6.81 18.16 -1.94
N VAL A 119 8.04 18.25 -2.48
CA VAL A 119 9.17 17.39 -2.08
C VAL A 119 9.63 17.75 -0.67
N SER A 120 9.76 19.04 -0.37
CA SER A 120 10.13 19.51 0.97
C SER A 120 9.12 19.07 2.04
N ASP A 121 7.82 19.18 1.75
CA ASP A 121 6.77 18.73 2.65
C ASP A 121 6.77 17.21 2.84
N ALA A 122 6.97 16.43 1.77
CA ALA A 122 7.10 14.98 1.88
C ALA A 122 8.30 14.57 2.75
N ILE A 123 9.45 15.25 2.61
CA ILE A 123 10.64 15.01 3.44
C ILE A 123 10.35 15.31 4.91
N ARG A 124 9.67 16.43 5.21
CA ARG A 124 9.28 16.78 6.57
C ARG A 124 8.37 15.71 7.17
N ASP A 125 7.27 15.39 6.48
CA ASP A 125 6.29 14.39 6.91
C ASP A 125 6.93 13.01 7.19
N ILE A 126 7.84 12.56 6.31
CA ILE A 126 8.53 11.27 6.48
C ILE A 126 9.53 11.33 7.64
N THR A 127 10.26 12.44 7.77
CA THR A 127 11.25 12.59 8.85
C THR A 127 10.57 12.57 10.20
N ASP A 128 9.50 13.36 10.36
CA ASP A 128 8.72 13.42 11.60
C ASP A 128 8.06 12.07 11.89
N GLY A 129 7.44 11.44 10.87
CA GLY A 129 6.83 10.13 11.00
C GLY A 129 7.80 9.02 11.43
N VAL A 130 9.04 9.00 10.94
CA VAL A 130 10.04 8.01 11.38
C VAL A 130 10.53 8.28 12.80
N VAL A 131 10.67 9.56 13.19
CA VAL A 131 11.04 9.94 14.56
C VAL A 131 9.96 9.48 15.54
N GLU A 132 8.70 9.84 15.26
CA GLU A 132 7.55 9.47 16.08
C GLU A 132 7.39 7.95 16.18
N LEU A 133 7.56 7.24 15.07
CA LEU A 133 7.46 5.78 15.03
C LEU A 133 8.55 5.11 15.87
N GLU A 134 9.81 5.54 15.77
CA GLU A 134 10.90 4.97 16.59
C GLU A 134 10.65 5.21 18.08
N GLU A 135 10.15 6.40 18.45
CA GLU A 135 9.79 6.73 19.82
C GLU A 135 8.64 5.88 20.35
N ALA A 136 7.59 5.69 19.56
CA ALA A 136 6.46 4.83 19.89
C ALA A 136 6.88 3.37 20.07
N VAL A 137 7.73 2.84 19.17
CA VAL A 137 8.27 1.48 19.26
C VAL A 137 9.12 1.32 20.53
N CYS A 138 10.05 2.24 20.80
CA CYS A 138 10.88 2.17 22.01
C CYS A 138 10.03 2.24 23.28
N ALA A 139 9.05 3.15 23.34
CA ALA A 139 8.15 3.27 24.48
C ALA A 139 7.36 1.98 24.71
N ARG A 140 6.81 1.39 23.64
CA ARG A 140 6.01 0.16 23.72
C ARG A 140 6.82 -1.08 24.10
N LEU A 141 8.11 -1.09 23.79
CA LEU A 141 9.05 -2.16 24.14
C LEU A 141 9.77 -1.91 25.49
N GLY A 142 9.45 -0.82 26.20
CA GLY A 142 10.09 -0.46 27.48
C GLY A 142 11.56 -0.08 27.34
N ARG A 143 11.98 0.41 26.17
CA ARG A 143 13.36 0.83 25.89
C ARG A 143 13.54 2.33 26.14
N PRO A 144 14.78 2.78 26.44
CA PRO A 144 15.08 4.21 26.53
C PRO A 144 14.74 4.95 25.24
N ARG A 145 14.46 6.26 25.36
CA ARG A 145 14.20 7.13 24.20
C ARG A 145 15.39 7.06 23.23
N PRO A 146 15.15 6.86 21.92
CA PRO A 146 16.22 6.76 20.94
C PRO A 146 17.01 8.07 20.82
N ARG A 147 18.31 7.97 20.55
CA ARG A 147 19.17 9.13 20.25
C ARG A 147 18.85 9.68 18.86
N ARG A 148 19.06 11.00 18.69
CA ARG A 148 18.96 11.66 17.38
C ARG A 148 19.80 10.94 16.33
N ALA A 149 19.21 10.73 15.17
CA ALA A 149 19.80 10.02 14.04
C ALA A 149 19.08 10.42 12.75
N ALA A 150 19.72 10.20 11.60
CA ALA A 150 19.11 10.38 10.28
C ALA A 150 18.04 9.32 10.02
N VAL A 151 17.09 9.62 9.13
CA VAL A 151 15.94 8.75 8.81
C VAL A 151 16.36 7.31 8.49
N VAL A 152 17.35 7.13 7.61
CA VAL A 152 17.83 5.79 7.23
C VAL A 152 18.40 5.01 8.42
N GLU A 153 19.11 5.66 9.33
CA GLU A 153 19.66 5.00 10.51
C GLU A 153 18.54 4.60 11.48
N ARG A 154 17.55 5.47 11.69
CA ARG A 154 16.37 5.16 12.53
C ARG A 154 15.57 3.98 11.96
N LEU A 155 15.36 3.94 10.65
CA LEU A 155 14.70 2.81 9.98
C LEU A 155 15.46 1.50 10.20
N ARG A 156 16.80 1.51 10.09
CA ARG A 156 17.63 0.34 10.38
C ARG A 156 17.50 -0.11 11.83
N ARG A 157 17.42 0.81 12.79
CA ARG A 157 17.18 0.49 14.21
C ARG A 157 15.82 -0.16 14.42
N ILE A 158 14.76 0.39 13.83
CA ILE A 158 13.40 -0.18 13.88
C ILE A 158 13.40 -1.60 13.30
N VAL A 159 14.03 -1.82 12.14
CA VAL A 159 14.15 -3.16 11.53
C VAL A 159 14.98 -4.10 12.42
N GLY A 160 16.01 -3.60 13.10
CA GLY A 160 16.78 -4.37 14.08
C GLY A 160 15.97 -4.83 15.30
N LEU A 161 14.81 -4.20 15.57
CA LEU A 161 13.89 -4.59 16.65
C LEU A 161 12.82 -5.58 16.21
N ARG A 162 12.89 -6.11 14.98
CA ARG A 162 11.85 -6.94 14.36
C ARG A 162 11.38 -8.10 15.24
N ASP A 163 12.27 -8.83 15.92
CA ASP A 163 11.88 -10.00 16.70
C ASP A 163 11.10 -9.60 17.97
N ALA A 164 11.48 -8.49 18.59
CA ALA A 164 10.76 -7.92 19.74
C ALA A 164 9.41 -7.32 19.31
N VAL A 165 9.35 -6.71 18.12
CA VAL A 165 8.10 -6.19 17.53
C VAL A 165 7.16 -7.34 17.15
N ALA A 166 7.68 -8.45 16.63
CA ALA A 166 6.91 -9.64 16.23
C ALA A 166 6.19 -10.29 17.42
N ALA A 167 6.75 -10.18 18.63
CA ALA A 167 6.10 -10.61 19.87
C ALA A 167 4.85 -9.78 20.25
N HIS A 168 4.58 -8.68 19.54
CA HIS A 168 3.45 -7.79 19.76
C HIS A 168 2.65 -7.56 18.46
N PRO A 169 1.65 -8.41 18.15
CA PRO A 169 0.97 -8.39 16.85
C PRO A 169 0.35 -7.04 16.46
N VAL A 170 -0.21 -6.30 17.42
CA VAL A 170 -0.79 -4.97 17.19
C VAL A 170 0.30 -3.95 16.85
N LEU A 171 1.43 -3.97 17.56
CA LEU A 171 2.57 -3.10 17.28
C LEU A 171 3.17 -3.45 15.91
N ALA A 172 3.35 -4.73 15.60
CA ALA A 172 3.88 -5.17 14.31
C ALA A 172 3.03 -4.65 13.14
N ARG A 173 1.70 -4.72 13.26
CA ARG A 173 0.78 -4.19 12.26
C ARG A 173 0.92 -2.66 12.11
N HIS A 174 0.93 -1.93 13.22
CA HIS A 174 1.10 -0.48 13.21
C HIS A 174 2.43 -0.05 12.58
N VAL A 175 3.55 -0.68 12.96
CA VAL A 175 4.88 -0.36 12.39
C VAL A 175 4.92 -0.63 10.90
N ARG A 176 4.38 -1.78 10.45
CA ARG A 176 4.25 -2.09 9.02
C ARG A 176 3.45 -1.00 8.30
N ASP A 177 2.30 -0.61 8.84
CA ASP A 177 1.39 0.34 8.20
C ASP A 177 1.98 1.75 8.10
N GLU A 178 2.68 2.21 9.15
CA GLU A 178 3.36 3.50 9.13
C GLU A 178 4.54 3.54 8.15
N ILE A 179 5.40 2.51 8.16
CA ILE A 179 6.53 2.43 7.22
C ILE A 179 6.02 2.37 5.78
N ARG A 180 4.96 1.59 5.53
CA ARG A 180 4.31 1.50 4.22
C ARG A 180 3.72 2.84 3.78
N ARG A 181 3.02 3.54 4.67
CA ARG A 181 2.47 4.89 4.40
C ARG A 181 3.56 5.86 3.95
N MET A 182 4.69 5.86 4.66
CA MET A 182 5.84 6.72 4.36
C MET A 182 6.55 6.32 3.06
N ALA A 183 6.79 5.03 2.83
CA ALA A 183 7.37 4.52 1.58
C ALA A 183 6.54 4.94 0.37
N ARG A 184 5.21 4.78 0.41
CA ARG A 184 4.36 5.20 -0.71
C ARG A 184 4.33 6.71 -0.92
N ARG A 185 4.42 7.50 0.16
CA ARG A 185 4.53 8.95 0.03
C ARG A 185 5.82 9.32 -0.70
N CYS A 186 6.92 8.65 -0.36
CA CYS A 186 8.21 8.81 -1.04
C CYS A 186 8.09 8.48 -2.54
N ALA A 187 7.60 7.28 -2.88
CA ALA A 187 7.39 6.82 -4.26
C ALA A 187 6.54 7.81 -5.08
N ARG A 188 5.35 8.19 -4.57
CA ARG A 188 4.47 9.16 -5.27
C ARG A 188 5.14 10.51 -5.49
N THR A 189 5.96 10.96 -4.54
CA THR A 189 6.65 12.25 -4.63
C THR A 189 7.80 12.22 -5.64
N LEU A 190 8.47 11.08 -5.75
CA LEU A 190 9.48 10.80 -6.78
C LEU A 190 8.88 10.65 -8.19
N GLY A 191 7.55 10.53 -8.28
CA GLY A 191 6.85 10.33 -9.55
C GLY A 191 6.77 8.86 -9.98
N ASP A 192 7.06 7.92 -9.07
CA ASP A 192 6.77 6.50 -9.32
C ASP A 192 5.26 6.34 -9.45
N ALA A 193 4.82 5.94 -10.65
CA ALA A 193 3.47 5.48 -10.87
C ALA A 193 3.35 4.11 -10.21
N GLU A 194 2.44 3.99 -9.24
CA GLU A 194 2.09 2.70 -8.63
C GLU A 194 1.83 1.67 -9.72
N THR A 195 2.46 0.49 -9.61
CA THR A 195 2.21 -0.60 -10.54
C THR A 195 0.76 -1.03 -10.41
N ILE A 196 0.03 -1.05 -11.52
CA ILE A 196 -1.38 -1.46 -11.54
C ILE A 196 -1.48 -2.70 -12.43
N VAL A 197 -1.73 -3.84 -11.82
CA VAL A 197 -1.85 -5.12 -12.52
C VAL A 197 -3.32 -5.44 -12.77
N ARG A 198 -3.63 -5.96 -13.96
CA ARG A 198 -4.99 -6.39 -14.28
C ARG A 198 -5.30 -7.69 -13.54
N VAL A 199 -6.43 -7.72 -12.84
CA VAL A 199 -7.00 -8.95 -12.28
C VAL A 199 -8.04 -9.48 -13.27
N ALA A 200 -8.04 -10.78 -13.50
CA ALA A 200 -9.07 -11.44 -14.31
C ALA A 200 -10.44 -11.36 -13.61
N GLY A 201 -11.53 -11.68 -14.31
CA GLY A 201 -12.87 -11.65 -13.72
C GLY A 201 -13.55 -10.27 -13.73
N ARG A 202 -14.76 -10.24 -13.20
CA ARG A 202 -15.68 -9.08 -13.22
C ARG A 202 -15.92 -8.54 -11.83
N CYS A 203 -16.06 -7.23 -11.71
CA CYS A 203 -16.41 -6.63 -10.43
C CYS A 203 -17.77 -7.16 -9.94
N PRO A 204 -17.88 -7.70 -8.71
CA PRO A 204 -19.14 -8.23 -8.18
C PRO A 204 -20.29 -7.21 -8.08
N TRP A 205 -19.99 -5.90 -8.09
CA TRP A 205 -21.01 -4.84 -7.96
C TRP A 205 -21.45 -4.20 -9.27
N CYS A 206 -20.52 -3.98 -10.20
CA CYS A 206 -20.85 -3.32 -11.47
C CYS A 206 -20.67 -4.21 -12.70
N ASP A 207 -20.31 -5.48 -12.50
CA ASP A 207 -20.08 -6.51 -13.53
C ASP A 207 -19.04 -6.13 -14.61
N SER A 208 -18.25 -5.08 -14.38
CA SER A 208 -17.24 -4.59 -15.31
C SER A 208 -15.89 -5.29 -15.14
N VAL A 209 -15.12 -5.40 -16.22
CA VAL A 209 -13.76 -5.98 -16.24
C VAL A 209 -12.70 -4.92 -15.85
N SER A 210 -12.97 -4.23 -14.74
CA SER A 210 -12.22 -3.09 -14.23
C SER A 210 -11.51 -3.39 -12.91
N LEU A 211 -11.37 -4.67 -12.53
CA LEU A 211 -10.59 -5.04 -11.35
C LEU A 211 -9.10 -4.85 -11.62
N ARG A 212 -8.43 -4.18 -10.68
CA ARG A 212 -7.01 -3.92 -10.71
C ARG A 212 -6.38 -4.22 -9.37
N ALA A 213 -5.31 -4.99 -9.39
CA ALA A 213 -4.43 -5.20 -8.25
C ALA A 213 -3.49 -4.01 -8.15
N PHE A 214 -3.35 -3.50 -6.94
CA PHE A 214 -2.37 -2.48 -6.60
C PHE A 214 -1.42 -3.10 -5.57
N PRO A 215 -0.27 -3.65 -6.00
CA PRO A 215 0.68 -4.35 -5.13
C PRO A 215 1.10 -3.50 -3.94
N ASP A 216 1.35 -2.21 -4.18
CA ASP A 216 1.72 -1.29 -3.11
C ASP A 216 0.62 -1.17 -2.07
N ARG A 217 -0.66 -1.23 -2.48
CA ARG A 217 -1.87 -1.28 -1.63
C ARG A 217 -2.21 -2.65 -1.11
N ARG A 218 -1.57 -3.70 -1.62
CA ARG A 218 -1.88 -5.09 -1.27
C ARG A 218 -3.38 -5.26 -1.24
N ALA A 219 -4.01 -4.79 -2.32
CA ALA A 219 -5.44 -4.66 -2.41
C ALA A 219 -5.89 -4.62 -3.87
N VAL A 220 -7.09 -5.14 -4.11
CA VAL A 220 -7.76 -5.05 -5.40
C VAL A 220 -8.84 -3.97 -5.32
N LEU A 221 -8.99 -3.19 -6.39
CA LEU A 221 -10.06 -2.20 -6.52
C LEU A 221 -10.71 -2.30 -7.90
N CYS A 222 -11.98 -1.92 -7.96
CA CYS A 222 -12.65 -1.65 -9.22
C CYS A 222 -12.37 -0.20 -9.65
N VAL A 223 -11.72 0.00 -10.80
CA VAL A 223 -11.37 1.35 -11.29
C VAL A 223 -12.49 2.02 -12.10
N ASN A 224 -13.65 1.38 -12.24
CA ASN A 224 -14.83 2.00 -12.87
C ASN A 224 -15.36 3.11 -11.95
N PRO A 225 -15.39 4.39 -12.40
CA PRO A 225 -15.82 5.51 -11.56
C PRO A 225 -17.31 5.46 -11.18
N ALA A 226 -18.13 4.72 -11.92
CA ALA A 226 -19.55 4.53 -11.61
C ALA A 226 -19.81 3.35 -10.66
N CYS A 227 -18.78 2.62 -10.22
CA CYS A 227 -18.94 1.47 -9.34
C CYS A 227 -19.15 1.91 -7.88
N LEU A 228 -20.25 1.45 -7.30
CA LEU A 228 -20.61 1.62 -5.89
C LEU A 228 -20.89 0.23 -5.31
N CYS A 229 -20.35 -0.07 -4.13
CA CYS A 229 -20.65 -1.33 -3.46
C CYS A 229 -21.99 -1.26 -2.72
N THR A 230 -22.51 -2.41 -2.29
CA THR A 230 -23.75 -2.51 -1.50
C THR A 230 -23.56 -2.25 0.00
N ASP A 231 -22.32 -2.07 0.45
CA ASP A 231 -22.00 -1.80 1.85
C ASP A 231 -22.26 -0.32 2.19
N ALA A 232 -23.31 -0.06 2.97
CA ALA A 232 -23.72 1.28 3.39
C ALA A 232 -22.70 1.97 4.33
N ALA A 233 -21.76 1.23 4.90
CA ALA A 233 -20.67 1.81 5.69
C ALA A 233 -19.42 2.10 4.84
N CYS A 234 -19.42 1.74 3.56
CA CYS A 234 -18.28 1.97 2.68
C CYS A 234 -18.34 3.38 2.07
N GLY A 235 -17.32 4.18 2.35
CA GLY A 235 -17.23 5.57 1.89
C GLY A 235 -17.22 5.76 0.37
N CYS A 236 -17.21 4.69 -0.44
CA CYS A 236 -17.35 4.82 -1.88
C CYS A 236 -18.74 5.31 -2.31
N GLN A 237 -19.77 5.17 -1.45
CA GLN A 237 -21.10 5.72 -1.72
C GLN A 237 -21.18 7.24 -1.48
N ASP A 238 -20.36 7.75 -0.56
CA ASP A 238 -20.43 9.15 -0.11
C ASP A 238 -19.47 10.06 -0.85
N ASP A 239 -18.30 9.55 -1.27
CA ASP A 239 -17.25 10.34 -1.92
C ASP A 239 -16.69 9.60 -3.15
N PRO A 240 -16.78 10.19 -4.35
CA PRO A 240 -16.28 9.60 -5.59
C PRO A 240 -14.74 9.49 -5.66
N VAL A 241 -13.99 10.04 -4.72
CA VAL A 241 -12.55 9.79 -4.56
C VAL A 241 -12.31 8.43 -3.90
N TYR A 242 -13.22 8.00 -3.03
CA TYR A 242 -13.13 6.70 -2.37
C TYR A 242 -13.72 5.60 -3.25
N ARG A 243 -12.99 4.49 -3.31
CA ARG A 243 -13.39 3.29 -4.04
C ARG A 243 -13.37 2.14 -3.06
N HIS A 244 -14.34 1.25 -3.19
CA HIS A 244 -14.32 0.03 -2.41
C HIS A 244 -13.02 -0.72 -2.70
N LEU A 245 -12.39 -1.16 -1.61
CA LEU A 245 -11.11 -1.83 -1.61
C LEU A 245 -11.29 -3.23 -1.02
N TRP A 246 -10.79 -4.24 -1.73
CA TRP A 246 -10.66 -5.60 -1.19
C TRP A 246 -9.25 -5.77 -0.64
N PRO A 247 -9.08 -5.72 0.69
CA PRO A 247 -7.78 -5.99 1.30
C PRO A 247 -7.45 -7.48 1.17
N GLU A 248 -6.21 -7.85 1.48
CA GLU A 248 -5.69 -9.22 1.36
C GLU A 248 -6.62 -10.29 1.95
N GLU A 249 -7.16 -10.03 3.14
CA GLU A 249 -8.06 -10.96 3.83
C GLU A 249 -9.37 -11.23 3.10
N ARG A 250 -9.73 -10.42 2.08
CA ARG A 250 -10.95 -10.56 1.27
C ARG A 250 -10.69 -11.02 -0.16
N TRP A 251 -9.46 -11.43 -0.50
CA TRP A 251 -9.17 -11.87 -1.88
C TRP A 251 -9.85 -13.18 -2.25
N ALA A 252 -9.96 -14.13 -1.32
CA ALA A 252 -10.69 -15.37 -1.56
C ALA A 252 -12.18 -15.09 -1.85
N GLU A 253 -12.82 -14.24 -1.03
CA GLU A 253 -14.19 -13.79 -1.25
C GLU A 253 -14.36 -13.09 -2.60
N LEU A 254 -13.41 -12.21 -2.95
CA LEU A 254 -13.42 -11.54 -4.25
C LEU A 254 -13.27 -12.55 -5.40
N ALA A 255 -12.35 -13.51 -5.31
CA ALA A 255 -12.14 -14.52 -6.35
C ALA A 255 -13.43 -15.30 -6.62
N ASP A 256 -14.07 -15.80 -5.55
CA ASP A 256 -15.34 -16.53 -5.62
C ASP A 256 -16.45 -15.69 -6.27
N ALA A 257 -16.54 -14.40 -5.92
CA ALA A 257 -17.59 -13.50 -6.42
C ALA A 257 -17.33 -12.93 -7.82
N SER A 258 -16.08 -12.83 -8.25
CA SER A 258 -15.67 -12.18 -9.51
C SER A 258 -15.38 -13.16 -10.64
N GLY A 259 -15.22 -14.44 -10.32
CA GLY A 259 -14.70 -15.45 -11.24
C GLY A 259 -13.20 -15.30 -11.52
N ALA A 260 -12.49 -14.46 -10.75
CA ALA A 260 -11.03 -14.46 -10.72
C ALA A 260 -10.51 -15.65 -9.91
N ARG A 261 -9.24 -16.00 -10.06
CA ARG A 261 -8.61 -16.99 -9.18
C ARG A 261 -7.79 -16.29 -8.10
N THR A 262 -7.84 -16.80 -6.87
CA THR A 262 -7.07 -16.23 -5.75
C THR A 262 -5.56 -16.24 -6.00
N ASP A 263 -5.04 -17.29 -6.65
CA ASP A 263 -3.61 -17.39 -6.97
C ASP A 263 -3.17 -16.39 -8.06
N GLU A 264 -4.05 -16.03 -9.01
CA GLU A 264 -3.79 -14.94 -9.95
C GLU A 264 -3.75 -13.58 -9.23
N ILE A 265 -4.62 -13.37 -8.25
CA ILE A 265 -4.61 -12.15 -7.44
C ILE A 265 -3.33 -12.08 -6.61
N GLU A 266 -2.91 -13.18 -5.98
CA GLU A 266 -1.66 -13.27 -5.23
C GLU A 266 -0.43 -13.03 -6.13
N ALA A 267 -0.38 -13.68 -7.30
CA ALA A 267 0.70 -13.48 -8.28
C ALA A 267 0.78 -12.02 -8.76
N ALA A 268 -0.37 -11.38 -9.02
CA ALA A 268 -0.44 -9.98 -9.39
C ALA A 268 0.09 -9.03 -8.31
N MET A 269 0.21 -9.47 -7.06
CA MET A 269 0.75 -8.69 -5.94
C MET A 269 2.25 -8.92 -5.75
N ASP A 270 2.75 -10.07 -6.18
CA ASP A 270 4.17 -10.41 -6.16
C ASP A 270 4.91 -9.91 -7.41
N ASP A 271 4.19 -9.59 -8.49
CA ASP A 271 4.71 -9.06 -9.75
C ASP A 271 5.18 -7.59 -9.64
N THR A 272 6.17 -7.38 -8.78
CA THR A 272 6.94 -6.12 -8.65
C THR A 272 8.27 -6.17 -9.41
N LYS A 273 8.52 -7.24 -10.17
CA LYS A 273 9.77 -7.48 -10.88
C LYS A 273 9.51 -8.14 -12.23
N GLU A 274 9.36 -7.36 -13.30
CA GLU A 274 9.97 -7.69 -14.60
C GLU A 274 9.79 -6.67 -15.73
N THR A 275 9.14 -5.51 -15.54
CA THR A 275 9.00 -4.52 -16.63
C THR A 275 9.89 -3.30 -16.42
N SER A 276 11.20 -3.50 -16.54
CA SER A 276 12.15 -2.44 -16.86
C SER A 276 13.10 -2.97 -17.94
N CYS A 277 12.68 -2.82 -19.19
CA CYS A 277 13.55 -2.83 -20.37
C CYS A 277 13.38 -1.52 -21.11
#